data_AF-A0A151ANI4-F1
#
_entry.id   AF-A0A151ANI4-F1
#
_cell.length_a   1.000
_cell.length_b   1.000
_cell.length_c   1.000
_cell.angle_alpha   90.00
_cell.angle_beta   90.00
_cell.angle_gamma   90.00
#
_symmetry.space_group_name_H-M   'P 1'
#
loop_
_entity.id
_entity.type
_entity.pdbx_description
1 polymer ?
#
loop_
_entity_poly.entity_id
_entity_poly.type
_entity_poly.pdbx_seq_one_letter_code
_entity_poly.pdbx_strand_id
1 'polypeptide(L)' 'MQDEYFSKQIASVDNTGYKIVRKGEFTYRSMSDDGHFVFNRLDDYEAGIVSPAYVVFRTKGVNSDFFKEFINSNMYHQK' A
#
# COMPACT_ATOMS: atom_id res chain seq x y z
N MET A 1 -25.23 5.47 -9.86
CA MET A 1 -23.87 5.00 -10.19
C MET A 1 -23.02 6.24 -10.37
N GLN A 2 -22.45 6.72 -9.27
CA GLN A 2 -21.65 7.94 -9.19
C GLN A 2 -20.14 7.62 -9.28
N ASP A 3 -19.82 6.33 -9.24
CA ASP A 3 -18.47 5.77 -9.08
C ASP A 3 -17.64 5.84 -10.38
N GLU A 4 -18.30 5.80 -11.55
CA GLU A 4 -17.63 5.87 -12.86
C GLU A 4 -17.24 7.30 -13.28
N TYR A 5 -17.94 8.32 -12.76
CA TYR A 5 -17.59 9.73 -12.99
C TYR A 5 -16.52 10.23 -12.00
N PHE A 6 -16.51 9.71 -10.76
CA PHE A 6 -15.48 10.03 -9.76
C PHE A 6 -14.09 9.48 -10.15
N SER A 7 -14.06 8.27 -10.72
CA SER A 7 -12.83 7.60 -11.14
C SER A 7 -12.14 8.26 -12.35
N LYS A 8 -12.89 8.90 -13.26
CA LYS A 8 -12.32 9.58 -14.43
C LYS A 8 -11.83 11.01 -14.17
N GLN A 9 -12.36 11.73 -13.18
CA GLN A 9 -11.91 13.10 -12.88
C GLN A 9 -10.60 13.16 -12.09
N ILE A 10 -10.34 12.21 -11.20
CA ILE A 10 -9.16 12.24 -10.31
C ILE A 10 -7.86 11.89 -11.05
N ALA A 11 -7.94 11.18 -12.18
CA ALA A 11 -6.76 10.70 -12.89
C ALA A 11 -6.03 11.75 -13.77
N SER A 12 -6.56 12.97 -13.94
CA SER A 12 -6.15 13.81 -15.08
C SER A 12 -5.50 15.17 -14.84
N VAL A 13 -5.20 15.64 -13.62
CA VAL A 13 -4.64 17.02 -13.52
C VAL A 13 -3.40 17.20 -12.65
N ASP A 14 -3.20 16.47 -11.54
CA ASP A 14 -1.96 16.63 -10.77
C ASP A 14 -1.60 15.40 -9.92
N ASN A 15 -0.65 14.60 -10.41
CA ASN A 15 -0.10 13.45 -9.69
C ASN A 15 1.12 13.84 -8.83
N THR A 16 1.36 15.13 -8.60
CA THR A 16 2.52 15.58 -7.81
C THR A 16 2.49 14.97 -6.41
N GLY A 17 3.52 14.17 -6.11
CA GLY A 17 3.70 13.52 -4.81
C GLY A 17 3.15 12.09 -4.68
N TYR A 18 2.36 11.61 -5.65
CA TYR A 18 1.95 10.20 -5.69
C TYR A 18 3.15 9.32 -6.06
N LYS A 19 3.22 8.13 -5.46
CA LYS A 19 4.31 7.18 -5.64
C LYS A 19 3.83 6.00 -6.46
N ILE A 20 4.70 5.47 -7.30
CA ILE A 20 4.46 4.21 -8.01
C ILE A 20 4.76 3.06 -7.05
N VAL A 21 3.82 2.14 -6.92
CA VAL A 21 4.02 0.83 -6.29
C VAL A 21 4.04 -0.22 -7.40
N ARG A 22 5.00 -1.14 -7.37
CA ARG A 22 5.10 -2.26 -8.32
C ARG A 22 4.70 -3.58 -7.69
N LYS A 23 4.38 -4.56 -8.53
CA LYS A 23 4.06 -5.91 -8.10
C LYS A 23 5.13 -6.45 -7.14
N GLY A 24 4.68 -6.99 -6.01
CA GLY A 24 5.52 -7.50 -4.93
C GLY A 24 6.06 -6.44 -3.95
N GLU A 25 5.84 -5.14 -4.21
CA GLU A 25 6.16 -4.07 -3.25
C GLU A 25 5.04 -3.90 -2.23
N PHE A 26 5.45 -3.47 -1.04
CA PHE A 26 4.60 -3.28 0.11
C PHE A 26 4.29 -1.79 0.33
N THR A 27 3.12 -1.53 0.91
CA THR A 27 2.68 -0.20 1.31
C THR A 27 2.07 -0.21 2.71
N TYR A 28 2.28 0.89 3.43
CA TYR A 28 1.58 1.19 4.68
C TYR A 28 1.45 2.71 4.84
N ARG A 29 0.45 3.17 5.60
CA ARG A 29 0.28 4.58 5.95
C ARG A 29 1.36 4.99 6.95
N SER A 30 2.11 6.06 6.67
CA SER A 30 3.25 6.47 7.51
C SER A 30 2.86 6.92 8.92
N MET A 31 1.60 7.28 9.13
CA MET A 31 1.03 7.72 10.40
C MET A 31 -0.18 6.85 10.73
N SER A 32 -0.25 6.34 11.96
CA SER A 32 -1.48 5.76 12.49
C SER A 32 -1.86 6.40 13.81
N ASP A 33 -3.11 6.80 13.91
CA ASP A 33 -3.67 7.49 15.08
C ASP A 33 -4.00 6.50 16.21
N ASP A 34 -4.15 5.22 15.87
CA ASP A 34 -4.49 4.10 16.76
C ASP A 34 -3.30 3.15 17.02
N GLY A 35 -2.11 3.45 16.49
CA GLY A 35 -0.93 2.59 16.57
C GLY A 35 -1.01 1.31 15.75
N HIS A 36 -2.08 1.08 14.99
CA HIS A 36 -2.27 -0.09 14.15
C HIS A 36 -1.79 0.18 12.72
N PHE A 37 -0.82 -0.60 12.25
CA PHE A 37 -0.31 -0.51 10.89
C PHE A 37 -0.79 -1.72 10.08
N VAL A 38 -1.32 -1.47 8.89
CA VAL A 38 -1.68 -2.55 7.96
C VAL A 38 -0.74 -2.48 6.76
N PHE A 39 -0.03 -3.58 6.53
CA PHE A 39 0.90 -3.71 5.42
C PHE A 39 0.23 -4.44 4.27
N ASN A 40 0.10 -3.76 3.14
CA ASN A 40 -0.48 -4.29 1.92
C ASN A 40 0.64 -4.61 0.92
N ARG A 41 0.49 -5.68 0.12
CA ARG A 41 1.41 -5.99 -0.99
C ARG A 41 0.63 -5.96 -2.29
N LEU A 42 1.18 -5.33 -3.34
CA LEU A 42 0.56 -5.36 -4.65
C LEU A 42 0.79 -6.73 -5.30
N ASP A 43 -0.26 -7.55 -5.40
CA ASP A 43 -0.18 -8.91 -5.96
C ASP A 43 -0.82 -8.99 -7.37
N ASP A 44 -1.95 -8.30 -7.58
CA ASP A 44 -2.81 -8.55 -8.75
C ASP A 44 -2.44 -7.74 -10.00
N TYR A 45 -1.66 -6.67 -9.85
CA TYR A 45 -1.31 -5.75 -10.93
C TYR A 45 0.20 -5.51 -11.02
N GLU A 46 0.69 -5.22 -12.21
CA GLU A 46 2.12 -4.93 -12.43
C GLU A 46 2.56 -3.63 -11.74
N ALA A 47 1.67 -2.62 -11.69
CA ALA A 47 1.90 -1.38 -10.98
C ALA A 47 0.59 -0.69 -10.57
N GLY A 48 0.69 0.20 -9.58
CA GLY A 48 -0.37 1.10 -9.14
C GLY A 48 0.21 2.42 -8.62
N ILE A 49 -0.67 3.33 -8.21
CA ILE A 49 -0.29 4.60 -7.58
C ILE A 49 -0.81 4.65 -6.14
N VAL A 50 -0.02 5.25 -5.25
CA VAL A 50 -0.41 5.49 -3.85
C VAL A 50 -0.11 6.93 -3.45
N SER A 51 -0.93 7.47 -2.55
CA SER A 51 -0.81 8.84 -2.06
C SER A 51 0.54 9.09 -1.34
N PRO A 52 1.00 10.34 -1.24
CA PRO A 52 2.26 10.70 -0.57
C PRO A 52 2.40 10.14 0.87
N ALA A 53 1.27 9.99 1.58
CA ALA A 53 1.18 9.47 2.94
C ALA A 53 1.56 7.98 3.09
N TYR A 54 1.70 7.24 1.99
CA TYR A 54 2.11 5.84 2.03
C TYR A 54 3.61 5.69 1.83
N VAL A 55 4.24 4.85 2.65
CA VAL A 55 5.60 4.39 2.38
C VAL A 55 5.52 3.22 1.40
N VAL A 56 6.44 3.15 0.44
CA VAL A 56 6.60 2.03 -0.50
C VAL A 56 7.96 1.39 -0.25
N PHE A 57 7.99 0.07 -0.06
CA PHE A 57 9.23 -0.66 0.17
C PHE A 57 9.14 -2.10 -0.35
N ARG A 58 10.27 -2.80 -0.39
CA ARG A 58 10.34 -4.22 -0.75
C ARG A 58 11.28 -4.97 0.17
N THR A 59 11.08 -6.26 0.31
CA THR A 59 12.03 -7.14 1.00
C THR A 59 13.25 -7.39 0.11
N LYS A 60 14.42 -7.61 0.74
CA LYS A 60 15.64 -8.04 0.06
C LYS A 60 16.26 -9.18 0.86
N GLY A 61 16.47 -10.33 0.22
CA GLY A 61 17.04 -11.53 0.88
C GLY A 61 16.06 -12.27 1.80
N VAL A 62 14.76 -11.97 1.75
CA VAL A 62 13.70 -12.64 2.50
C VAL A 62 12.57 -13.00 1.55
N ASN A 63 11.96 -14.17 1.72
CA ASN A 63 10.77 -14.57 0.97
C ASN A 63 9.61 -13.58 1.24
N SER A 64 9.05 -13.01 0.18
CA SER A 64 8.04 -11.96 0.27
C SER A 64 6.73 -12.46 0.90
N ASP A 65 6.31 -13.70 0.61
CA ASP A 65 5.08 -14.27 1.17
C ASP A 65 5.22 -14.51 2.67
N PHE A 66 6.35 -15.10 3.09
CA PHE A 66 6.67 -15.26 4.50
C PHE A 66 6.64 -13.92 5.25
N PHE A 67 7.26 -12.88 4.68
CA PHE A 67 7.27 -11.55 5.29
C PHE A 67 5.86 -10.94 5.38
N LYS A 68 5.03 -11.09 4.34
CA LYS A 68 3.63 -10.61 4.31
C LYS A 68 2.81 -11.22 5.45
N GLU A 69 2.92 -12.53 5.65
CA GLU A 69 2.22 -13.22 6.74
C GLU A 69 2.78 -12.81 8.11
N PHE A 70 4.11 -12.78 8.26
CA PHE A 70 4.78 -12.47 9.52
C PHE A 70 4.52 -11.03 10.02
N ILE A 71 4.60 -10.04 9.14
CA ILE A 71 4.47 -8.64 9.55
C ILE A 71 3.04 -8.30 10.01
N ASN A 72 2.05 -8.94 9.41
CA ASN A 72 0.65 -8.76 9.79
C ASN A 72 0.26 -9.67 10.97
N SER A 73 0.85 -10.85 11.16
CA SER A 73 0.52 -11.76 12.26
C SER A 73 0.84 -11.20 13.65
N ASN A 74 1.91 -10.41 13.78
CA ASN A 74 2.31 -9.80 15.05
C ASN A 74 1.41 -8.63 15.47
N MET A 75 0.63 -8.06 14.56
CA MET A 75 -0.28 -6.95 14.88
C MET A 75 -1.59 -7.41 15.50
N TYR A 76 -2.01 -8.67 15.27
CA TYR A 76 -3.23 -9.23 15.84
C TYR A 76 -3.13 -9.56 17.34
N HIS A 77 -1.92 -9.58 17.92
CA HIS A 77 -1.68 -10.04 19.29
C HIS A 77 -1.56 -8.93 20.34
N GLN A 78 -1.78 -7.66 19.98
CA GLN A 78 -2.01 -6.61 20.97
C GLN A 78 -3.49 -6.57 21.35
N LYS A 79 -3.85 -7.37 22.36
CA LYS A 79 -5.05 -7.21 23.20
C LYS A 79 -4.64 -7.21 24.66
#